data_AF-A0A6G7CE34-F1
#
_entry.id   AF-A0A6G7CE34-F1
#
_cell.length_a   1.000
_cell.length_b   1.000
_cell.length_c   1.000
_cell.angle_alpha   90.00
_cell.angle_beta   90.00
_cell.angle_gamma   90.00
#
_symmetry.space_group_name_H-M   'P 1'
#
loop_
_entity.id
_entity.type
_entity.pdbx_description
1 polymer ?
#
loop_
_entity_poly.entity_id
_entity_poly.type
_entity_poly.pdbx_seq_one_letter_code
_entity_poly.pdbx_strand_id
1 'polypeptide(L)'
;MDQEIDHQRINTICQMILEMAEGNFAYRIPRTAKDDELEALAVLVNWMAEEMKESVFHSGYINPHHSYQYVAESTFMVDSKFIIKDFSVHVPDLLGYTSNELTESDFTALLAKESVALFKTVWNDVVENKSNSSVISLGLVSVEKLIISAPCAISKLCGSTDIMITFFSANSTGSIEKIAGPREILTVEERKISNYLDLKSTQAVYDFILANMDSALPTLKELSRIFGTNEYKLKNGFKHVFKTTIQQFYNNERLKRAQLLIQYTKIPLKTIAIMAGFSTYPNFSRAFKIKFRYSPSDLERQPTVG
;
A
#
# COMPACT_ATOMS: atom_id res chain seq x y z
N MET A 1 -27.48 20.36 -29.52
CA MET A 1 -26.02 20.45 -29.48
C MET A 1 -25.49 20.32 -28.06
N ASP A 2 -25.92 21.15 -27.09
CA ASP A 2 -25.46 20.99 -25.69
C ASP A 2 -25.89 19.68 -25.01
N GLN A 3 -27.14 19.21 -25.21
CA GLN A 3 -27.58 17.92 -24.65
C GLN A 3 -26.81 16.69 -25.16
N GLU A 4 -26.32 16.75 -26.40
CA GLU A 4 -25.58 15.66 -27.03
C GLU A 4 -24.12 15.63 -26.53
N ILE A 5 -23.54 16.82 -26.32
CA ILE A 5 -22.24 17.00 -25.67
C ILE A 5 -22.29 16.54 -24.21
N ASP A 6 -23.36 16.87 -23.48
CA ASP A 6 -23.54 16.45 -22.09
C ASP A 6 -23.74 14.95 -21.97
N HIS A 7 -24.47 14.32 -22.90
CA HIS A 7 -24.56 12.86 -22.96
C HIS A 7 -23.21 12.17 -23.23
N GLN A 8 -22.39 12.74 -24.11
CA GLN A 8 -21.03 12.22 -24.32
C GLN A 8 -20.17 12.35 -23.07
N ARG A 9 -20.25 13.46 -22.33
CA ARG A 9 -19.50 13.67 -21.10
C ARG A 9 -19.93 12.71 -19.98
N ILE A 10 -21.24 12.49 -19.84
CA ILE A 10 -21.80 11.50 -18.91
C ILE A 10 -21.30 10.09 -19.26
N ASN A 11 -21.33 9.71 -20.54
CA ASN A 11 -20.81 8.40 -20.97
C ASN A 11 -19.31 8.25 -20.67
N THR A 12 -18.53 9.33 -20.83
CA THR A 12 -17.09 9.32 -20.53
C THR A 12 -16.83 9.13 -19.03
N ILE A 13 -17.67 9.74 -18.17
CA ILE A 13 -17.63 9.54 -16.71
C ILE A 13 -17.99 8.09 -16.35
N CYS A 14 -19.07 7.54 -16.92
CA CYS A 14 -19.46 6.14 -16.70
C CYS A 14 -18.37 5.17 -17.16
N GLN A 15 -17.75 5.42 -18.31
CA GLN A 15 -16.65 4.62 -18.81
C GLN A 15 -15.45 4.65 -17.86
N MET A 16 -15.10 5.83 -17.33
CA MET A 16 -14.03 5.92 -16.33
C MET A 16 -14.33 5.11 -15.05
N ILE A 17 -15.59 5.08 -14.61
CA ILE A 17 -16.00 4.26 -13.45
C ILE A 17 -15.87 2.77 -13.75
N LEU A 18 -16.21 2.33 -14.96
CA LEU A 18 -16.03 0.94 -15.40
C LEU A 18 -14.54 0.55 -15.47
N GLU A 19 -13.69 1.40 -16.06
CA GLU A 19 -12.25 1.18 -16.09
C GLU A 19 -11.65 1.06 -14.68
N MET A 20 -12.10 1.89 -13.72
CA MET A 20 -11.71 1.77 -12.31
C MET A 20 -12.20 0.46 -11.67
N ALA A 21 -13.41 0.00 -12.00
CA ALA A 21 -13.95 -1.27 -11.50
C ALA A 21 -13.17 -2.48 -12.04
N GLU A 22 -12.61 -2.38 -13.24
CA GLU A 22 -11.74 -3.37 -13.86
C GLU A 22 -10.27 -3.27 -13.39
N GLY A 23 -9.94 -2.29 -12.53
CA GLY A 23 -8.62 -2.09 -11.95
C GLY A 23 -7.68 -1.20 -12.79
N ASN A 24 -8.18 -0.60 -13.87
CA ASN A 24 -7.43 0.34 -14.70
C ASN A 24 -7.59 1.79 -14.19
N PHE A 25 -6.75 2.18 -13.25
CA PHE A 25 -6.74 3.54 -12.71
C PHE A 25 -5.89 4.54 -13.53
N ALA A 26 -5.38 4.17 -14.70
CA ALA A 26 -4.58 5.06 -15.55
C ALA A 26 -5.45 5.93 -16.47
N TYR A 27 -6.69 5.51 -16.72
CA TYR A 27 -7.64 6.26 -17.55
C TYR A 27 -8.02 7.59 -16.90
N ARG A 28 -8.02 8.68 -17.68
CA ARG A 28 -8.36 10.03 -17.21
C ARG A 28 -9.36 10.67 -18.15
N ILE A 29 -10.39 11.30 -17.59
CA ILE A 29 -11.30 12.14 -18.37
C ILE A 29 -10.55 13.43 -18.71
N PRO A 30 -10.37 13.78 -20.01
CA PRO A 30 -9.74 15.03 -20.40
C PRO A 30 -10.60 16.21 -19.96
N ARG A 31 -9.95 17.27 -19.46
CA ARG A 31 -10.66 18.48 -19.06
C ARG A 31 -11.25 19.20 -20.26
N THR A 32 -12.38 19.85 -20.03
CA THR A 32 -13.01 20.73 -21.01
C THR A 32 -12.96 22.19 -20.53
N ALA A 33 -13.26 23.14 -21.42
CA ALA A 33 -13.33 24.56 -21.08
C ALA A 33 -14.68 24.97 -20.43
N LYS A 34 -15.59 24.02 -20.19
CA LYS A 34 -16.91 24.27 -19.59
C LYS A 34 -16.79 24.32 -18.06
N ASP A 35 -17.39 25.33 -17.44
CA ASP A 35 -17.44 25.51 -15.97
C ASP A 35 -18.83 25.11 -15.46
N ASP A 36 -19.13 23.81 -15.46
CA ASP A 36 -20.43 23.24 -15.09
C ASP A 36 -20.30 22.04 -14.14
N GLU A 37 -21.43 21.55 -13.63
CA GLU A 37 -21.47 20.44 -12.66
C GLU A 37 -20.85 19.14 -13.20
N LEU A 38 -20.95 18.89 -14.51
CA LEU A 38 -20.35 17.73 -15.16
C LEU A 38 -18.81 17.83 -15.19
N GLU A 39 -18.27 19.05 -15.31
CA GLU A 39 -16.82 19.27 -15.23
C GLU A 39 -16.32 19.03 -13.81
N ALA A 40 -17.04 19.52 -12.80
CA ALA A 40 -16.73 19.25 -11.40
C ALA A 40 -16.74 17.74 -11.11
N LEU A 41 -17.73 17.02 -11.67
CA LEU A 41 -17.86 15.57 -11.51
C LEU A 41 -16.70 14.83 -12.20
N ALA A 42 -16.30 15.24 -13.41
CA ALA A 42 -15.13 14.68 -14.10
C ALA A 42 -13.82 14.88 -13.31
N VAL A 43 -13.64 16.05 -12.69
CA VAL A 43 -12.47 16.33 -11.83
C VAL A 43 -12.48 15.46 -10.58
N LEU A 44 -13.64 15.31 -9.92
CA LEU A 44 -13.79 14.47 -8.74
C LEU A 44 -13.55 12.99 -9.05
N VAL A 45 -14.03 12.49 -10.19
CA VAL A 45 -13.80 11.10 -10.62
C VAL A 45 -12.34 10.87 -11.00
N ASN A 46 -11.69 11.84 -11.67
CA ASN A 46 -10.23 11.80 -11.90
C ASN A 46 -9.42 11.77 -10.60
N TRP A 47 -9.83 12.55 -9.60
CA TRP A 47 -9.19 12.55 -8.29
C TRP A 47 -9.45 11.24 -7.54
N MET A 48 -10.68 10.73 -7.57
CA MET A 48 -11.02 9.42 -7.02
C MET A 48 -10.19 8.31 -7.66
N ALA A 49 -9.95 8.35 -8.98
CA ALA A 49 -9.07 7.40 -9.63
C ALA A 49 -7.62 7.55 -9.18
N GLU A 50 -7.12 8.77 -8.94
CA GLU A 50 -5.78 8.97 -8.39
C GLU A 50 -5.69 8.51 -6.94
N GLU A 51 -6.69 8.77 -6.10
CA GLU A 51 -6.72 8.32 -4.71
C GLU A 51 -6.93 6.82 -4.60
N MET A 52 -7.75 6.21 -5.45
CA MET A 52 -7.88 4.75 -5.52
C MET A 52 -6.65 4.10 -6.13
N LYS A 53 -6.02 4.73 -7.13
CA LYS A 53 -4.70 4.34 -7.60
C LYS A 53 -3.74 4.38 -6.41
N GLU A 54 -3.54 5.53 -5.79
CA GLU A 54 -2.65 5.65 -4.63
C GLU A 54 -3.02 4.69 -3.51
N SER A 55 -4.30 4.42 -3.22
CA SER A 55 -4.75 3.49 -2.16
C SER A 55 -4.59 2.01 -2.52
N VAL A 56 -4.91 1.60 -3.75
CA VAL A 56 -4.70 0.23 -4.26
C VAL A 56 -3.21 -0.03 -4.45
N PHE A 57 -2.46 0.98 -4.92
CA PHE A 57 -1.02 1.01 -4.86
C PHE A 57 -0.51 1.16 -3.43
N HIS A 58 -1.24 1.66 -2.42
CA HIS A 58 -0.85 1.61 -1.00
C HIS A 58 -1.08 0.22 -0.39
N SER A 59 -2.02 -0.55 -0.92
CA SER A 59 -2.16 -1.99 -0.64
C SER A 59 -1.03 -2.82 -1.25
N GLY A 60 -0.34 -2.31 -2.29
CA GLY A 60 0.86 -2.93 -2.89
C GLY A 60 2.21 -2.27 -2.53
N TYR A 61 2.19 -1.02 -2.06
CA TYR A 61 3.32 -0.13 -1.73
C TYR A 61 2.91 0.73 -0.54
N ILE A 62 3.08 0.20 0.67
CA ILE A 62 3.13 0.97 1.91
C ILE A 62 3.88 2.28 1.66
N ASN A 63 3.27 3.47 1.86
CA ASN A 63 4.04 4.71 1.91
C ASN A 63 4.74 4.79 3.26
N PRO A 64 6.06 4.57 3.29
CA PRO A 64 6.77 4.50 4.53
C PRO A 64 7.51 5.80 4.74
N HIS A 65 7.16 6.52 5.80
CA HIS A 65 8.22 7.28 6.44
C HIS A 65 9.25 6.36 7.13
N HIS A 66 9.03 5.03 7.21
CA HIS A 66 10.04 3.93 7.31
C HIS A 66 9.39 2.52 7.16
N SER A 67 9.46 1.86 5.99
CA SER A 67 8.89 0.51 5.68
C SER A 67 9.27 0.00 4.28
N TYR A 68 10.48 0.29 3.79
CA TYR A 68 11.13 -0.59 2.82
C TYR A 68 12.37 -1.15 3.49
N GLN A 69 12.22 -2.27 4.19
CA GLN A 69 13.41 -2.98 4.63
C GLN A 69 13.32 -4.51 4.66
N TYR A 70 12.17 -5.14 4.41
CA TYR A 70 12.10 -6.61 4.42
C TYR A 70 11.15 -7.16 3.36
N VAL A 71 11.52 -7.02 2.08
CA VAL A 71 11.09 -7.98 1.07
C VAL A 71 11.95 -9.22 1.27
N ALA A 72 11.34 -10.37 1.55
CA ALA A 72 12.07 -11.63 1.57
C ALA A 72 12.03 -12.27 0.20
N GLU A 73 13.22 -12.59 -0.28
CA GLU A 73 13.36 -13.56 -1.36
C GLU A 73 13.12 -14.96 -0.79
N SER A 74 12.05 -15.58 -1.27
CA SER A 74 11.70 -16.95 -0.96
C SER A 74 12.10 -17.81 -2.13
N THR A 75 12.96 -18.80 -1.87
CA THR A 75 13.50 -19.70 -2.88
C THR A 75 13.12 -21.12 -2.53
N PHE A 76 12.70 -21.89 -3.52
CA PHE A 76 12.57 -23.33 -3.48
C PHE A 76 13.54 -23.96 -4.46
N MET A 77 14.22 -25.02 -4.04
CA MET A 77 14.94 -25.91 -4.91
C MET A 77 14.12 -27.17 -5.13
N VAL A 78 13.73 -27.43 -6.36
CA VAL A 78 12.81 -28.49 -6.75
C VAL A 78 13.47 -29.39 -7.77
N ASP A 79 13.30 -30.70 -7.63
CA ASP A 79 13.85 -31.67 -8.57
C ASP A 79 12.96 -31.86 -9.81
N SER A 80 13.43 -32.64 -10.78
CA SER A 80 12.69 -32.96 -12.02
C SER A 80 11.31 -33.62 -11.82
N LYS A 81 11.01 -34.14 -10.62
CA LYS A 81 9.74 -34.79 -10.25
C LYS A 81 8.85 -33.89 -9.39
N PHE A 82 9.15 -32.59 -9.31
CA PHE A 82 8.45 -31.60 -8.50
C PHE A 82 8.66 -31.73 -6.99
N ILE A 83 9.64 -32.52 -6.55
CA ILE A 83 9.92 -32.73 -5.14
C ILE A 83 10.81 -31.62 -4.61
N ILE A 84 10.40 -31.01 -3.49
CA ILE A 84 11.16 -29.96 -2.82
C ILE A 84 12.38 -30.58 -2.13
N LYS A 85 13.57 -30.17 -2.56
CA LYS A 85 14.85 -30.56 -1.96
C LYS A 85 15.30 -29.62 -0.85
N ASP A 86 15.12 -28.31 -1.06
CA ASP A 86 15.55 -27.28 -0.12
C ASP A 86 14.73 -25.99 -0.33
N PHE A 87 14.76 -25.09 0.65
CA PHE A 87 14.04 -23.82 0.61
C PHE A 87 14.63 -22.76 1.55
N SER A 88 14.34 -21.49 1.28
CA SER A 88 14.75 -20.39 2.16
C SER A 88 14.17 -20.56 3.56
N VAL A 89 14.97 -20.26 4.60
CA VAL A 89 14.66 -20.47 6.02
C VAL A 89 13.30 -19.88 6.46
N HIS A 90 12.84 -18.80 5.82
CA HIS A 90 11.60 -18.11 6.16
C HIS A 90 10.34 -18.69 5.49
N VAL A 91 10.48 -19.61 4.52
CA VAL A 91 9.36 -20.21 3.79
C VAL A 91 8.39 -20.99 4.67
N PRO A 92 8.84 -21.83 5.63
CA PRO A 92 7.94 -22.53 6.53
C PRO A 92 7.03 -21.55 7.29
N ASP A 93 7.62 -20.51 7.88
CA ASP A 93 6.89 -19.46 8.61
C ASP A 93 5.91 -18.71 7.71
N LEU A 94 6.30 -18.44 6.45
CA LEU A 94 5.47 -17.73 5.48
C LEU A 94 4.22 -18.53 5.07
N LEU A 95 4.37 -19.83 4.85
CA LEU A 95 3.29 -20.70 4.37
C LEU A 95 2.57 -21.44 5.51
N GLY A 96 3.04 -21.31 6.75
CA GLY A 96 2.48 -21.94 7.94
C GLY A 96 2.80 -23.43 8.06
N TYR A 97 3.83 -23.92 7.37
CA TYR A 97 4.29 -25.31 7.46
C TYR A 97 5.50 -25.41 8.40
N THR A 98 5.80 -26.61 8.89
CA THR A 98 7.10 -26.91 9.50
C THR A 98 8.13 -27.27 8.43
N SER A 99 9.42 -27.08 8.71
CA SER A 99 10.48 -27.44 7.75
C SER A 99 10.39 -28.90 7.30
N ASN A 100 10.04 -29.82 8.21
CA ASN A 100 9.92 -31.24 7.90
C ASN A 100 8.72 -31.59 7.02
N GLU A 101 7.66 -30.78 7.04
CA GLU A 101 6.49 -30.99 6.17
C GLU A 101 6.74 -30.50 4.74
N LEU A 102 7.66 -29.56 4.56
CA LEU A 102 8.02 -29.02 3.25
C LEU A 102 9.11 -29.85 2.56
N THR A 103 10.11 -30.33 3.30
CA THR A 103 11.18 -31.15 2.73
C THR A 103 10.62 -32.47 2.18
N GLU A 104 11.03 -32.85 0.97
CA GLU A 104 10.55 -34.05 0.25
C GLU A 104 9.06 -34.05 -0.12
N SER A 105 8.37 -32.92 0.04
CA SER A 105 6.97 -32.77 -0.41
C SER A 105 6.88 -32.38 -1.89
N ASP A 106 5.73 -32.62 -2.51
CA ASP A 106 5.43 -32.20 -3.88
C ASP A 106 5.11 -30.70 -3.90
N PHE A 107 5.91 -29.91 -4.62
CA PHE A 107 5.72 -28.48 -4.77
C PHE A 107 4.34 -28.12 -5.37
N THR A 108 3.79 -28.96 -6.24
CA THR A 108 2.49 -28.71 -6.86
C THR A 108 1.34 -28.79 -5.87
N ALA A 109 1.52 -29.45 -4.73
CA ALA A 109 0.56 -29.46 -3.63
C ALA A 109 0.45 -28.09 -2.93
N LEU A 110 1.51 -27.28 -3.01
CA LEU A 110 1.54 -25.90 -2.50
C LEU A 110 0.91 -24.91 -3.48
N LEU A 111 0.44 -25.34 -4.65
CA LEU A 111 -0.13 -24.46 -5.66
C LEU A 111 -1.66 -24.49 -5.64
N ALA A 112 -2.27 -23.33 -5.90
CA ALA A 112 -3.68 -23.22 -6.19
C ALA A 112 -3.98 -24.02 -7.48
N LYS A 113 -5.17 -24.65 -7.54
CA LYS A 113 -5.57 -25.53 -8.65
C LYS A 113 -5.38 -24.89 -10.03
N GLU A 114 -5.69 -23.60 -10.13
CA GLU A 114 -5.57 -22.80 -11.35
C GLU A 114 -4.09 -22.60 -11.78
N SER A 115 -3.19 -22.49 -10.80
CA SER A 115 -1.75 -22.29 -11.04
C SER A 115 -1.00 -23.57 -11.39
N VAL A 116 -1.55 -24.76 -11.09
CA VAL A 116 -0.88 -26.04 -11.40
C VAL A 116 -0.72 -26.26 -12.91
N ALA A 117 -1.77 -25.99 -13.70
CA ALA A 117 -1.73 -26.18 -15.16
C ALA A 117 -0.74 -25.22 -15.83
N LEU A 118 -0.76 -23.96 -15.37
CA LEU A 118 0.16 -22.92 -15.78
C LEU A 118 1.61 -23.28 -15.46
N PHE A 119 1.87 -23.71 -14.22
CA PHE A 119 3.19 -24.12 -13.76
C PHE A 119 3.74 -25.29 -14.58
N LYS A 120 2.96 -26.34 -14.83
CA LYS A 120 3.42 -27.50 -15.63
C LYS A 120 3.77 -27.14 -17.07
N THR A 121 3.06 -26.18 -17.66
CA THR A 121 3.35 -25.70 -19.01
C THR A 121 4.72 -25.03 -19.05
N VAL A 122 4.96 -24.08 -18.14
CA VAL A 122 6.24 -23.37 -18.03
C VAL A 122 7.38 -24.31 -17.64
N TRP A 123 7.11 -25.26 -16.74
CA TRP A 123 8.08 -26.25 -16.31
C TRP A 123 8.62 -27.07 -17.49
N ASN A 124 7.74 -27.56 -18.36
CA ASN A 124 8.15 -28.29 -19.55
C ASN A 124 9.01 -27.42 -20.48
N ASP A 125 8.67 -26.14 -20.66
CA ASP A 125 9.46 -25.24 -21.51
C ASP A 125 10.86 -24.96 -20.93
N VAL A 126 10.99 -24.86 -19.60
CA VAL A 126 12.28 -24.67 -18.91
C VAL A 126 13.11 -25.97 -18.91
N VAL A 127 12.48 -27.13 -18.72
CA VAL A 127 13.16 -28.44 -18.72
C VAL A 127 13.60 -28.85 -20.13
N GLU A 128 12.76 -28.64 -21.14
CA GLU A 128 13.02 -28.95 -22.56
C GLU A 128 14.03 -27.96 -23.22
N ASN A 129 14.68 -27.10 -22.42
CA ASN A 129 15.70 -26.13 -22.83
C ASN A 129 15.22 -25.09 -23.87
N LYS A 130 13.93 -24.77 -23.93
CA LYS A 130 13.45 -23.65 -24.79
C LYS A 130 13.77 -22.29 -24.17
N SER A 131 13.91 -22.21 -22.85
CA SER A 131 14.28 -20.99 -22.11
C SER A 131 14.97 -21.34 -20.79
N ASN A 132 16.05 -20.64 -20.44
CA ASN A 132 16.80 -20.89 -19.19
C ASN A 132 16.05 -20.44 -17.93
N SER A 133 15.13 -19.49 -18.09
CA SER A 133 14.26 -19.00 -17.03
C SER A 133 12.94 -18.50 -17.61
N SER A 134 11.90 -18.48 -16.78
CA SER A 134 10.60 -17.91 -17.09
C SER A 134 9.98 -17.32 -15.83
N VAL A 135 9.10 -16.34 -15.98
CA VAL A 135 8.39 -15.71 -14.87
C VAL A 135 6.90 -15.91 -15.06
N ILE A 136 6.22 -16.44 -14.05
CA ILE A 136 4.79 -16.69 -14.07
C ILE A 136 4.15 -16.37 -12.73
N SER A 137 2.95 -15.81 -12.74
CA SER A 137 2.18 -15.59 -11.51
C SER A 137 1.58 -16.91 -11.03
N LEU A 138 1.97 -17.32 -9.82
CA LEU A 138 1.45 -18.52 -9.16
C LEU A 138 0.73 -18.12 -7.87
N GLY A 139 -0.39 -18.79 -7.59
CA GLY A 139 -1.04 -18.78 -6.29
C GLY A 139 -0.45 -19.88 -5.41
N LEU A 140 0.27 -19.51 -4.36
CA LEU A 140 0.79 -20.42 -3.34
C LEU A 140 -0.23 -20.56 -2.21
N VAL A 141 -0.54 -21.78 -1.80
CA VAL A 141 -1.56 -22.08 -0.79
C VAL A 141 -0.88 -22.38 0.54
N SER A 142 -1.18 -21.56 1.55
CA SER A 142 -0.74 -21.79 2.93
C SER A 142 -1.53 -22.91 3.61
N VAL A 143 -1.07 -23.39 4.77
CA VAL A 143 -1.81 -24.36 5.61
C VAL A 143 -3.20 -23.84 5.99
N GLU A 144 -3.34 -22.53 6.20
CA GLU A 144 -4.60 -21.87 6.51
C GLU A 144 -5.52 -21.69 5.28
N LYS A 145 -5.15 -22.25 4.12
CA LYS A 145 -5.85 -22.13 2.83
C LYS A 145 -5.91 -20.70 2.29
N LEU A 146 -4.99 -19.83 2.72
CA LEU A 146 -4.81 -18.52 2.11
C LEU A 146 -4.01 -18.66 0.82
N ILE A 147 -4.38 -17.88 -0.20
CA ILE A 147 -3.69 -17.88 -1.49
C ILE A 147 -2.79 -16.65 -1.57
N ILE A 148 -1.49 -16.88 -1.64
CA ILE A 148 -0.48 -15.86 -1.91
C ILE A 148 -0.23 -15.84 -3.40
N SER A 149 -0.76 -14.85 -4.10
CA SER A 149 -0.48 -14.64 -5.52
C SER A 149 0.83 -13.89 -5.67
N ALA A 150 1.85 -14.53 -6.25
CA ALA A 150 3.16 -13.92 -6.44
C ALA A 150 3.71 -14.21 -7.85
N PRO A 151 4.41 -13.24 -8.48
CA PRO A 151 5.26 -13.53 -9.62
C PRO A 151 6.42 -14.44 -9.17
N CYS A 152 6.48 -15.64 -9.73
CA CYS A 152 7.50 -16.63 -9.46
C CYS A 152 8.44 -16.74 -10.67
N ALA A 153 9.73 -16.53 -10.44
CA ALA A 153 10.76 -16.84 -11.42
C ALA A 153 11.16 -18.31 -11.28
N ILE A 154 11.06 -19.05 -12.38
CA ILE A 154 11.44 -20.44 -12.49
C ILE A 154 12.70 -20.49 -13.35
N SER A 155 13.79 -21.00 -12.81
CA SER A 155 15.08 -21.01 -13.51
C SER A 155 15.83 -22.32 -13.33
N LYS A 156 16.51 -22.76 -14.37
CA LYS A 156 17.33 -23.97 -14.34
C LYS A 156 18.70 -23.65 -13.73
N LEU A 157 19.17 -24.49 -12.82
CA LEU A 157 20.50 -24.37 -12.25
C LEU A 157 21.56 -24.89 -13.24
N CYS A 158 22.64 -24.14 -13.41
CA CYS A 158 23.75 -24.56 -14.26
C CYS A 158 24.43 -25.81 -13.68
N GLY A 159 24.50 -26.89 -14.46
CA GLY A 159 25.16 -28.14 -14.05
C GLY A 159 24.34 -29.04 -13.12
N SER A 160 23.08 -28.70 -12.81
CA SER A 160 22.14 -29.58 -12.09
C SER A 160 20.88 -29.85 -12.90
N THR A 161 20.19 -30.93 -12.56
CA THR A 161 18.81 -31.20 -13.01
C THR A 161 17.76 -30.48 -12.16
N ASP A 162 18.21 -29.76 -11.13
CA ASP A 162 17.35 -29.04 -10.20
C ASP A 162 16.92 -27.68 -10.77
N ILE A 163 15.71 -27.28 -10.37
CA ILE A 163 15.08 -26.04 -10.77
C ILE A 163 14.89 -25.18 -9.53
N MET A 164 15.20 -23.90 -9.68
CA MET A 164 15.01 -22.91 -8.66
C MET A 164 13.74 -22.12 -8.95
N ILE A 165 12.86 -22.04 -7.96
CA ILE A 165 11.66 -21.22 -7.99
C ILE A 165 11.83 -20.12 -6.96
N THR A 166 11.91 -18.87 -7.41
CA THR A 166 12.06 -17.71 -6.54
C THR A 166 10.86 -16.80 -6.64
N PHE A 167 10.46 -16.22 -5.52
CA PHE A 167 9.44 -15.19 -5.48
C PHE A 167 9.70 -14.26 -4.30
N PHE A 168 9.14 -13.06 -4.39
CA PHE A 168 9.24 -12.08 -3.33
C PHE A 168 7.95 -12.05 -2.53
N SER A 169 8.10 -12.07 -1.22
CA SER A 169 6.99 -11.89 -0.28
C SER A 169 7.32 -10.76 0.68
N ALA A 170 6.28 -10.06 1.13
CA ALA A 170 6.43 -9.10 2.22
C ALA A 170 6.57 -9.88 3.53
N ASN A 171 7.71 -9.72 4.20
CA ASN A 171 7.86 -10.26 5.56
C ASN A 171 7.09 -9.39 6.54
N SER A 172 6.16 -9.98 7.29
CA SER A 172 5.52 -9.33 8.45
C SER A 172 6.34 -9.51 9.75
N THR A 173 7.62 -9.86 9.67
CA THR A 173 8.46 -10.14 10.84
C THR A 173 9.12 -8.87 11.41
N GLY A 174 8.32 -8.06 12.09
CA GLY A 174 8.85 -7.08 13.02
C GLY A 174 9.42 -7.76 14.27
N SER A 175 10.72 -8.04 14.26
CA SER A 175 11.59 -8.30 15.43
C SER A 175 11.70 -9.74 15.96
N ILE A 176 12.48 -10.59 15.28
CA ILE A 176 13.34 -11.56 15.97
C ILE A 176 14.68 -11.58 15.24
N GLU A 177 15.67 -10.84 15.76
CA GLU A 177 17.03 -11.33 15.98
C GLU A 177 17.92 -10.30 16.70
N LYS A 178 18.30 -10.69 17.93
CA LYS A 178 19.56 -10.38 18.64
C LYS A 178 20.01 -8.91 18.73
N ILE A 179 19.60 -8.25 19.81
CA ILE A 179 20.52 -7.40 20.58
C ILE A 179 20.68 -8.07 21.94
N ALA A 180 21.75 -8.85 22.06
CA ALA A 180 22.25 -9.32 23.34
C ALA A 180 22.82 -8.12 24.11
N GLY A 181 22.18 -7.80 25.23
CA GLY A 181 22.65 -6.84 26.21
C GLY A 181 21.86 -7.04 27.50
N PRO A 182 22.51 -7.18 28.66
CA PRO A 182 21.84 -7.62 29.88
C PRO A 182 21.09 -6.45 30.50
N ARG A 183 19.75 -6.58 30.68
CA ARG A 183 19.04 -5.91 31.78
C ARG A 183 17.60 -6.41 31.97
N GLU A 184 17.45 -7.02 33.15
CA GLU A 184 16.31 -6.97 34.08
C GLU A 184 14.91 -7.44 33.63
N ILE A 185 14.64 -8.66 34.11
CA ILE A 185 13.39 -9.37 34.41
C ILE A 185 12.13 -8.48 34.46
N LEU A 186 11.33 -8.57 33.39
CA LEU A 186 9.87 -8.45 33.42
C LEU A 186 9.31 -9.50 32.43
N THR A 187 8.32 -10.27 32.86
CA THR A 187 7.78 -11.48 32.18
C THR A 187 7.27 -11.21 30.75
N VAL A 188 7.56 -12.15 29.85
CA VAL A 188 7.58 -11.97 28.37
C VAL A 188 6.24 -12.26 27.68
N GLU A 189 5.32 -12.96 28.32
CA GLU A 189 4.11 -13.49 27.66
C GLU A 189 2.98 -12.45 27.52
N GLU A 190 2.90 -11.46 28.42
CA GLU A 190 1.82 -10.45 28.39
C GLU A 190 2.14 -9.23 27.49
N ARG A 191 3.39 -9.08 27.01
CA ARG A 191 3.81 -7.94 26.15
C ARG A 191 3.71 -8.20 24.64
N LYS A 192 3.83 -9.45 24.18
CA LYS A 192 3.90 -9.77 22.74
C LYS A 192 2.57 -9.62 22.00
N ILE A 193 1.45 -9.94 22.64
CA ILE A 193 0.11 -9.83 22.04
C ILE A 193 -0.35 -8.36 21.95
N SER A 194 0.09 -7.49 22.87
CA SER A 194 -0.22 -6.06 22.85
C SER A 194 0.36 -5.35 21.63
N ASN A 195 1.63 -5.59 21.28
CA ASN A 195 2.33 -4.80 20.26
C ASN A 195 1.86 -5.05 18.81
N TYR A 196 1.41 -6.26 18.47
CA TYR A 196 0.94 -6.57 17.12
C TYR A 196 -0.50 -6.07 16.87
N LEU A 197 -1.36 -6.18 17.89
CA LEU A 197 -2.70 -5.58 17.87
C LEU A 197 -2.62 -4.04 17.86
N ASP A 198 -1.62 -3.48 18.55
CA ASP A 198 -1.36 -2.03 18.61
C ASP A 198 -0.87 -1.48 17.25
N LEU A 199 -0.21 -2.27 16.39
CA LEU A 199 0.19 -1.86 15.03
C LEU A 199 -0.99 -1.76 14.06
N LYS A 200 -1.84 -2.79 13.98
CA LYS A 200 -3.03 -2.79 13.12
C LYS A 200 -4.00 -1.67 13.51
N SER A 201 -4.21 -1.46 14.81
CA SER A 201 -5.04 -0.35 15.30
C SER A 201 -4.43 1.02 15.01
N THR A 202 -3.10 1.16 15.13
CA THR A 202 -2.40 2.40 14.77
C THR A 202 -2.47 2.69 13.26
N GLN A 203 -2.41 1.66 12.41
CA GLN A 203 -2.64 1.79 10.96
C GLN A 203 -4.09 2.14 10.63
N ALA A 204 -5.06 1.50 11.27
CA ALA A 204 -6.47 1.81 11.07
C ALA A 204 -6.82 3.28 11.44
N VAL A 205 -6.16 3.82 12.47
CA VAL A 205 -6.26 5.25 12.83
C VAL A 205 -5.68 6.13 11.72
N TYR A 206 -4.54 5.74 11.14
CA TYR A 206 -3.93 6.45 10.02
C TYR A 206 -4.86 6.49 8.80
N ASP A 207 -5.40 5.34 8.40
CA ASP A 207 -6.30 5.22 7.24
C ASP A 207 -7.59 6.02 7.46
N PHE A 208 -8.13 5.97 8.68
CA PHE A 208 -9.32 6.74 9.05
C PHE A 208 -9.09 8.25 8.98
N ILE A 209 -7.93 8.74 9.38
CA ILE A 209 -7.60 10.17 9.28
C ILE A 209 -7.57 10.60 7.82
N LEU A 210 -6.94 9.80 6.94
CA LEU A 210 -6.88 10.08 5.50
C LEU A 210 -8.26 10.06 4.84
N ALA A 211 -9.12 9.12 5.22
CA ALA A 211 -10.49 9.04 4.71
C ALA A 211 -11.39 10.19 5.19
N ASN A 212 -11.03 10.88 6.28
CA ASN A 212 -11.87 11.91 6.93
C ASN A 212 -11.18 13.29 6.99
N MET A 213 -10.40 13.64 5.97
CA MET A 213 -9.62 14.88 5.93
C MET A 213 -10.47 16.17 5.85
N ASP A 214 -11.68 16.07 5.32
CA ASP A 214 -12.62 17.20 5.18
C ASP A 214 -13.38 17.51 6.48
N SER A 215 -13.36 16.60 7.44
CA SER A 215 -14.02 16.75 8.75
C SER A 215 -13.04 17.17 9.84
N ALA A 216 -13.55 17.76 10.93
CA ALA A 216 -12.74 18.06 12.10
C ALA A 216 -12.17 16.76 12.68
N LEU A 217 -10.86 16.77 12.99
CA LEU A 217 -10.19 15.61 13.59
C LEU A 217 -10.87 15.23 14.92
N PRO A 218 -11.32 13.98 15.09
CA PRO A 218 -11.89 13.53 16.34
C PRO A 218 -10.87 13.62 17.48
N THR A 219 -11.38 13.84 18.69
CA THR A 219 -10.55 13.87 19.89
C THR A 219 -9.91 12.51 20.14
N LEU A 220 -8.80 12.51 20.87
CA LEU A 220 -8.08 11.27 21.21
C LEU A 220 -8.99 10.24 21.90
N LYS A 221 -9.95 10.73 22.71
CA LYS A 221 -10.98 9.94 23.41
C LYS A 221 -12.01 9.33 22.47
N GLU A 222 -12.36 10.03 21.40
CA GLU A 222 -13.27 9.51 20.37
C GLU A 222 -12.56 8.46 19.53
N LEU A 223 -11.33 8.74 19.09
CA LEU A 223 -10.50 7.76 18.40
C LEU A 223 -10.29 6.50 19.26
N SER A 224 -10.01 6.63 20.55
CA SER A 224 -9.84 5.48 21.43
C SER A 224 -11.11 4.61 21.52
N ARG A 225 -12.30 5.23 21.48
CA ARG A 225 -13.59 4.52 21.45
C ARG A 225 -13.85 3.85 20.10
N ILE A 226 -13.59 4.53 18.99
CA ILE A 226 -13.79 4.01 17.63
C ILE A 226 -12.93 2.77 17.40
N PHE A 227 -11.67 2.81 17.84
CA PHE A 227 -10.69 1.75 17.59
C PHE A 227 -10.53 0.76 18.77
N GLY A 228 -11.40 0.82 19.77
CA GLY A 228 -11.40 -0.12 20.91
C GLY A 228 -10.08 -0.14 21.70
N THR A 229 -9.41 1.00 21.84
CA THR A 229 -8.11 1.14 22.53
C THR A 229 -8.14 2.23 23.60
N ASN A 230 -7.01 2.47 24.27
CA ASN A 230 -6.87 3.58 25.22
C ASN A 230 -6.09 4.76 24.63
N GLU A 231 -6.35 5.96 25.12
CA GLU A 231 -5.75 7.22 24.63
C GLU A 231 -4.20 7.21 24.70
N TYR A 232 -3.64 6.63 25.76
CA TYR A 232 -2.20 6.54 25.98
C TYR A 232 -1.53 5.68 24.90
N LYS A 233 -2.11 4.52 24.61
CA LYS A 233 -1.68 3.58 23.57
C LYS A 233 -1.79 4.21 22.19
N LEU A 234 -2.89 4.87 21.88
CA LEU A 234 -3.10 5.49 20.58
C LEU A 234 -2.10 6.63 20.34
N LYS A 235 -1.87 7.49 21.34
CA LYS A 235 -0.89 8.58 21.26
C LYS A 235 0.55 8.08 21.13
N ASN A 236 0.95 7.13 21.98
CA ASN A 236 2.32 6.65 22.01
C ASN A 236 2.61 5.67 20.87
N GLY A 237 1.66 4.80 20.54
CA GLY A 237 1.73 3.90 19.40
C GLY A 237 1.86 4.66 18.10
N PHE A 238 0.97 5.63 17.85
CA PHE A 238 1.05 6.46 16.64
C PHE A 238 2.36 7.24 16.53
N LYS A 239 2.83 7.83 17.64
CA LYS A 239 4.13 8.52 17.66
C LYS A 239 5.31 7.56 17.48
N HIS A 240 5.23 6.35 18.00
CA HIS A 240 6.29 5.37 17.89
C HIS A 240 6.41 4.84 16.45
N VAL A 241 5.27 4.54 15.82
CA VAL A 241 5.16 3.99 14.47
C VAL A 241 5.44 5.06 13.41
N PHE A 242 4.72 6.19 13.44
CA PHE A 242 4.80 7.22 12.39
C PHE A 242 5.77 8.36 12.70
N LYS A 243 6.48 8.29 13.83
CA LYS A 243 7.43 9.33 14.31
C LYS A 243 6.82 10.74 14.40
N THR A 244 5.49 10.83 14.44
CA THR A 244 4.73 12.08 14.48
C THR A 244 3.49 11.90 15.34
N THR A 245 2.91 12.99 15.84
CA THR A 245 1.63 12.92 16.57
C THR A 245 0.46 12.93 15.59
N ILE A 246 -0.67 12.34 15.97
CA ILE A 246 -1.90 12.32 15.17
C ILE A 246 -2.30 13.72 14.69
N GLN A 247 -2.27 14.71 15.59
CA GLN A 247 -2.59 16.09 15.26
C GLN A 247 -1.60 16.70 14.25
N GLN A 248 -0.30 16.43 14.42
CA GLN A 248 0.72 16.93 13.50
C GLN A 248 0.60 16.25 12.13
N PHE A 249 0.30 14.96 12.09
CA PHE A 249 0.05 14.22 10.86
C PHE A 249 -1.14 14.81 10.11
N TYR A 250 -2.30 14.91 10.76
CA TYR A 250 -3.50 15.52 10.18
C TYR A 250 -3.22 16.94 9.63
N ASN A 251 -2.56 17.79 10.41
CA ASN A 251 -2.22 19.14 9.96
C ASN A 251 -1.24 19.14 8.78
N ASN A 252 -0.28 18.20 8.75
CA ASN A 252 0.68 18.09 7.66
C ASN A 252 0.02 17.70 6.35
N GLU A 253 -0.90 16.73 6.36
CA GLU A 253 -1.62 16.29 5.17
C GLU A 253 -2.52 17.42 4.63
N ARG A 254 -3.18 18.19 5.50
CA ARG A 254 -3.95 19.39 5.08
C ARG A 254 -3.07 20.45 4.43
N LEU A 255 -1.86 20.65 4.96
CA LEU A 255 -0.91 21.60 4.41
C LEU A 255 -0.38 21.15 3.04
N LYS A 256 -0.20 19.83 2.81
CA LYS A 256 0.12 19.29 1.48
C LYS A 256 -1.00 19.58 0.49
N ARG A 257 -2.26 19.30 0.85
CA ARG A 257 -3.42 19.65 0.01
C ARG A 257 -3.48 21.15 -0.30
N ALA A 258 -3.21 21.99 0.71
CA ALA A 258 -3.14 23.43 0.52
C ALA A 258 -2.02 23.86 -0.45
N GLN A 259 -0.84 23.23 -0.38
CA GLN A 259 0.27 23.50 -1.30
C GLN A 259 -0.14 23.22 -2.76
N LEU A 260 -0.83 22.10 -2.99
CA LEU A 260 -1.34 21.75 -4.32
C LEU A 260 -2.39 22.75 -4.81
N LEU A 261 -3.33 23.16 -3.94
CA LEU A 261 -4.32 24.18 -4.28
C LEU A 261 -3.66 25.51 -4.66
N ILE A 262 -2.56 25.88 -3.99
CA ILE A 262 -1.82 27.10 -4.33
C ILE A 262 -1.14 26.96 -5.69
N GLN A 263 -0.53 25.80 -5.99
CA GLN A 263 0.19 25.55 -7.24
C GLN A 263 -0.73 25.50 -8.46
N TYR A 264 -1.86 24.81 -8.35
CA TYR A 264 -2.66 24.39 -9.51
C TYR A 264 -4.01 25.10 -9.63
N THR A 265 -4.35 26.00 -8.71
CA THR A 265 -5.63 26.74 -8.76
C THR A 265 -5.43 28.25 -8.64
N LYS A 266 -6.46 29.01 -9.06
CA LYS A 266 -6.48 30.46 -8.87
C LYS A 266 -7.12 30.89 -7.54
N ILE A 267 -7.50 29.94 -6.68
CA ILE A 267 -8.23 30.19 -5.43
C ILE A 267 -7.42 31.15 -4.54
N PRO A 268 -8.05 32.17 -3.92
CA PRO A 268 -7.35 33.08 -3.01
C PRO A 268 -6.72 32.36 -1.82
N LEU A 269 -5.51 32.75 -1.40
CA LEU A 269 -4.79 32.12 -0.29
C LEU A 269 -5.59 32.09 1.03
N LYS A 270 -6.42 33.12 1.26
CA LYS A 270 -7.32 33.15 2.43
C LYS A 270 -8.38 32.06 2.37
N THR A 271 -8.95 31.80 1.19
CA THR A 271 -9.92 30.72 0.97
C THR A 271 -9.25 29.37 1.10
N ILE A 272 -8.03 29.20 0.55
CA ILE A 272 -7.26 27.96 0.71
C ILE A 272 -6.96 27.68 2.19
N ALA A 273 -6.64 28.70 2.99
CA ALA A 273 -6.45 28.54 4.42
C ALA A 273 -7.71 28.01 5.14
N ILE A 274 -8.90 28.50 4.77
CA ILE A 274 -10.19 28.04 5.30
C ILE A 274 -10.51 26.62 4.81
N MET A 275 -10.23 26.30 3.55
CA MET A 275 -10.43 24.96 2.98
C MET A 275 -9.49 23.91 3.61
N ALA A 276 -8.26 24.32 3.93
CA ALA A 276 -7.34 23.51 4.75
C ALA A 276 -7.71 23.53 6.25
N GLY A 277 -8.89 24.09 6.59
CA GLY A 277 -9.50 24.34 7.88
C GLY A 277 -8.59 24.87 8.98
N PHE A 278 -7.89 25.94 8.61
CA PHE A 278 -7.36 26.91 9.55
C PHE A 278 -8.38 28.04 9.73
N SER A 279 -8.58 28.47 10.98
CA SER A 279 -9.50 29.56 11.29
C SER A 279 -9.03 30.92 10.75
N THR A 280 -7.72 31.12 10.61
CA THR A 280 -7.14 32.38 10.14
C THR A 280 -5.93 32.16 9.23
N TYR A 281 -5.75 33.05 8.27
CA TYR A 281 -4.61 33.02 7.35
C TYR A 281 -3.23 33.10 8.03
N PRO A 282 -3.01 33.94 9.07
CA PRO A 282 -1.71 33.98 9.75
C PRO A 282 -1.31 32.64 10.39
N ASN A 283 -2.28 31.91 10.96
CA ASN A 283 -2.05 30.59 11.54
C ASN A 283 -1.67 29.57 10.45
N PHE A 284 -2.39 29.59 9.34
CA PHE A 284 -2.05 28.79 8.15
C PHE A 284 -0.66 29.11 7.62
N SER A 285 -0.34 30.39 7.40
CA SER A 285 0.95 30.82 6.85
C SER A 285 2.13 30.40 7.74
N ARG A 286 2.00 30.53 9.06
CA ARG A 286 3.01 30.06 10.01
C ARG A 286 3.19 28.55 9.94
N ALA A 287 2.10 27.78 9.94
CA ALA A 287 2.15 26.31 9.88
C ALA A 287 2.75 25.82 8.55
N PHE A 288 2.34 26.44 7.44
CA PHE A 288 2.87 26.18 6.11
C PHE A 288 4.38 26.47 6.03
N LYS A 289 4.83 27.61 6.55
CA LYS A 289 6.26 27.96 6.58
C LYS A 289 7.08 27.01 7.45
N ILE A 290 6.54 26.53 8.57
CA ILE A 290 7.21 25.52 9.40
C ILE A 290 7.39 24.21 8.63
N LYS A 291 6.36 23.78 7.89
CA LYS A 291 6.36 22.52 7.13
C LYS A 291 7.27 22.56 5.91
N PHE A 292 7.12 23.59 5.07
CA PHE A 292 7.75 23.65 3.75
C PHE A 292 8.97 24.55 3.68
N ARG A 293 9.28 25.30 4.75
CA ARG A 293 10.41 26.24 4.85
C ARG A 293 10.31 27.48 3.96
N TYR A 294 9.19 27.71 3.27
CA TYR A 294 8.88 28.92 2.52
C TYR A 294 7.41 29.37 2.76
N SER A 295 7.07 30.62 2.42
CA SER A 295 5.71 31.15 2.63
C SER A 295 4.74 30.65 1.56
N PRO A 296 3.43 30.50 1.86
CA PRO A 296 2.41 30.26 0.84
C PRO A 296 2.44 31.27 -0.32
N SER A 297 2.87 32.50 -0.05
CA SER A 297 3.01 33.57 -1.06
C SER A 297 4.17 33.38 -2.01
N ASP A 298 5.21 32.66 -1.59
CA ASP A 298 6.44 32.47 -2.34
C ASP A 298 6.30 31.31 -3.33
N LEU A 299 5.21 30.55 -3.21
CA LEU A 299 4.91 29.43 -4.08
C LEU A 299 4.37 29.95 -5.41
N GLU A 300 5.13 29.76 -6.49
CA GLU A 300 4.68 30.11 -7.83
C GLU A 300 3.50 29.23 -8.24
N ARG A 301 2.45 29.87 -8.74
CA ARG A 301 1.34 29.16 -9.39
C ARG A 301 1.87 28.67 -10.73
N GLN A 302 1.75 27.38 -11.01
CA GLN A 302 2.14 26.90 -12.33
C GLN A 302 1.23 27.57 -13.37
N PRO A 303 1.80 28.11 -14.46
CA PRO A 303 1.00 28.66 -15.54
C PRO A 303 0.11 27.53 -16.05
N THR A 304 -1.19 27.78 -16.09
CA THR A 304 -2.15 26.97 -16.84
C THR A 304 -1.61 26.88 -18.25
N VAL A 305 -0.99 25.75 -18.62
CA VAL A 305 -0.62 25.46 -20.00
C VAL A 305 -1.96 25.35 -20.72
N GLY A 306 -2.24 26.36 -21.54
CA GLY A 306 -3.46 26.46 -22.34
C GLY A 306 -3.49 25.49 -23.50
#